data_AF-A0A1E1K441-F1
#
_entry.id   AF-A0A1E1K441-F1
#
_cell.length_a   1.000
_cell.length_b   1.000
_cell.length_c   1.000
_cell.angle_alpha   90.00
_cell.angle_beta   90.00
_cell.angle_gamma   90.00
#
_symmetry.space_group_name_H-M   'P 1'
#
loop_
_entity.id
_entity.type
_entity.pdbx_description
1 polymer ?
#
loop_
_entity_poly.entity_id
_entity_poly.type
_entity_poly.pdbx_seq_one_letter_code
_entity_poly.pdbx_strand_id
1 'polypeptide(L)'
;MTRPIPYATLQSLKSSTLSNPDPFTLYIPKVELYLHIEGTLIPSLRFTLATRNSLHLNSTRLNETFHTLSELETAYNLLEPISVKGSGVSAFFDAYYDGVDVSRTADDFYDLAMSYFERCGGHEG
;
A
#
# COMPACT_ATOMS: atom_id res chain seq x y z
N MET A 1 0.14 -15.54 27.55
CA MET A 1 0.19 -14.98 26.19
C MET A 1 0.08 -13.47 26.30
N THR A 2 1.08 -12.73 25.82
CA THR A 2 1.06 -11.26 25.78
C THR A 2 -0.03 -10.80 24.81
N ARG A 3 -0.86 -9.82 25.21
CA ARG A 3 -1.84 -9.23 24.28
C ARG A 3 -1.09 -8.51 23.14
N PRO A 4 -1.59 -8.57 21.90
CA PRO A 4 -1.01 -7.81 20.80
C PRO A 4 -1.07 -6.30 21.08
N ILE A 5 -0.10 -5.56 20.55
CA ILE A 5 -0.02 -4.10 20.67
C ILE A 5 -1.26 -3.49 19.97
N PRO A 6 -1.99 -2.55 20.60
CA PRO A 6 -3.13 -1.90 19.97
C PRO A 6 -2.74 -1.16 18.67
N TYR A 7 -3.62 -1.16 17.67
CA TYR A 7 -3.34 -0.55 16.36
C TYR A 7 -3.04 0.96 16.46
N ALA A 8 -3.77 1.70 17.29
CA ALA A 8 -3.50 3.11 17.54
C ALA A 8 -2.09 3.35 18.12
N THR A 9 -1.61 2.44 18.97
CA THR A 9 -0.24 2.48 19.50
C THR A 9 0.78 2.21 18.41
N LEU A 10 0.54 1.22 17.52
CA LEU A 10 1.41 0.96 16.37
C LEU A 10 1.50 2.17 15.44
N GLN A 11 0.39 2.84 15.16
CA GLN A 11 0.36 4.05 14.33
C GLN A 11 1.13 5.20 14.99
N SER A 12 0.97 5.41 16.29
CA SER A 12 1.73 6.43 17.03
C SER A 12 3.24 6.15 17.00
N LEU A 13 3.66 4.90 17.20
CA LEU A 13 5.07 4.50 17.10
C LEU A 13 5.61 4.72 15.68
N LYS A 14 4.86 4.30 14.66
CA LYS A 14 5.22 4.52 13.25
C LYS A 14 5.43 6.01 12.96
N SER A 15 4.48 6.87 13.35
CA SER A 15 4.58 8.32 13.14
C SER A 15 5.78 8.93 13.87
N SER A 16 6.07 8.48 15.09
CA SER A 16 7.23 8.94 15.86
C SER A 16 8.56 8.53 15.22
N THR A 17 8.67 7.30 14.72
CA THR A 17 9.88 6.82 14.03
C THR A 17 10.10 7.54 12.70
N LEU A 18 9.03 7.82 11.95
CA LEU A 18 9.12 8.51 10.67
C LEU A 18 9.42 10.00 10.80
N SER A 19 9.10 10.65 11.92
CA SER A 19 9.38 12.08 12.12
C SER A 19 10.83 12.38 12.49
N ASN A 20 11.58 11.39 12.97
CA ASN A 20 13.01 11.52 13.28
C ASN A 20 13.76 10.22 12.95
N PRO A 21 13.98 9.90 11.67
CA PRO A 21 14.65 8.68 11.25
C PRO A 21 16.12 8.68 11.64
N ASP A 22 16.62 7.52 12.09
CA ASP A 22 18.04 7.36 12.40
C ASP A 22 18.86 7.39 11.08
N PRO A 23 19.86 8.30 10.95
CA PRO A 23 20.72 8.37 9.76
C PRO A 23 21.33 7.02 9.37
N PHE A 24 21.74 6.20 10.34
CA PHE A 24 22.29 4.87 10.07
C PHE A 24 21.28 4.00 9.32
N THR A 25 20.01 4.01 9.74
CA THR A 25 18.96 3.22 9.07
C THR A 25 18.62 3.75 7.68
N LEU A 26 18.75 5.06 7.45
CA LEU A 26 18.52 5.65 6.13
C LEU A 26 19.64 5.25 5.15
N TYR A 27 20.90 5.39 5.54
CA TYR A 27 22.03 5.26 4.63
C TYR A 27 22.66 3.87 4.53
N ILE A 28 22.32 2.93 5.42
CA ILE A 28 22.83 1.56 5.27
C ILE A 28 22.36 0.98 3.93
N PRO A 29 23.24 0.38 3.10
CA PRO A 29 22.83 -0.35 1.92
C PRO A 29 21.91 -1.52 2.28
N LYS A 30 20.78 -1.63 1.58
CA LYS A 30 19.74 -2.64 1.85
C LYS A 30 19.59 -3.56 0.65
N VAL A 31 19.28 -4.83 0.92
CA VAL A 31 18.88 -5.80 -0.10
C VAL A 31 17.50 -6.33 0.28
N GLU A 32 16.50 -6.08 -0.57
CA GLU A 32 15.14 -6.58 -0.39
C GLU A 32 14.99 -7.89 -1.18
N LEU A 33 14.92 -9.02 -0.47
CA LEU A 33 14.93 -10.37 -1.08
C LEU A 33 13.53 -10.98 -1.24
N TYR A 34 12.52 -10.36 -0.64
CA TYR A 34 11.15 -10.87 -0.67
C TYR A 34 10.18 -9.71 -0.82
N LEU A 35 9.54 -9.66 -1.98
CA LEU A 35 8.61 -8.61 -2.38
C LEU A 35 7.61 -9.19 -3.37
N HIS A 36 6.36 -8.76 -3.26
CA HIS A 36 5.37 -8.88 -4.33
C HIS A 36 5.31 -7.51 -5.01
N ILE A 37 5.63 -7.44 -6.30
CA ILE A 37 5.70 -6.14 -7.00
C ILE A 37 4.32 -5.49 -7.08
N GLU A 38 3.28 -6.30 -7.18
CA GLU A 38 1.89 -5.89 -7.08
C GLU A 38 1.56 -5.26 -5.71
N GLY A 39 2.25 -5.72 -4.66
CA GLY A 39 2.15 -5.17 -3.31
C GLY A 39 2.77 -3.78 -3.16
N THR A 40 3.46 -3.27 -4.18
CA THR A 40 4.03 -1.91 -4.20
C THR A 40 3.11 -0.90 -4.89
N LEU A 41 1.94 -1.33 -5.36
CA LEU A 41 0.97 -0.46 -6.00
C LEU A 41 0.39 0.55 -4.99
N ILE A 42 0.94 1.76 -5.00
CA ILE A 42 0.49 2.87 -4.15
C ILE A 42 -0.82 3.48 -4.66
N PRO A 43 -1.62 4.13 -3.78
CA PRO A 43 -2.91 4.73 -4.16
C PRO A 43 -2.84 5.68 -5.37
N SER A 44 -1.82 6.53 -5.44
CA SER A 44 -1.63 7.48 -6.55
C SER A 44 -1.46 6.77 -7.88
N LEU A 45 -0.59 5.75 -7.94
CA LEU A 45 -0.41 4.95 -9.15
C LEU A 45 -1.68 4.18 -9.50
N ARG A 46 -2.33 3.54 -8.52
CA ARG A 46 -3.61 2.84 -8.74
C ARG A 46 -4.67 3.75 -9.37
N PHE A 47 -4.75 5.00 -8.91
CA PHE A 47 -5.66 6.01 -9.45
C PHE A 47 -5.33 6.39 -10.89
N THR A 48 -4.04 6.60 -11.19
CA THR A 48 -3.56 6.87 -12.55
C THR A 48 -3.88 5.73 -13.51
N LEU A 49 -3.60 4.49 -13.11
CA LEU A 49 -3.86 3.29 -13.94
C LEU A 49 -5.35 3.07 -14.17
N ALA A 50 -6.18 3.23 -13.15
CA ALA A 50 -7.64 3.13 -13.30
C ALA A 50 -8.18 4.18 -14.27
N THR A 51 -7.69 5.43 -14.18
CA THR A 51 -8.07 6.51 -15.10
C THR A 51 -7.64 6.19 -16.52
N ARG A 52 -6.39 5.74 -16.72
CA ARG A 52 -5.86 5.33 -18.04
C ARG A 52 -6.71 4.23 -18.68
N ASN A 53 -7.12 3.25 -17.88
CA ASN A 53 -7.88 2.09 -18.34
C ASN A 53 -9.40 2.27 -18.28
N SER A 54 -9.91 3.46 -17.95
CA SER A 54 -11.34 3.76 -17.82
C SER A 54 -12.08 2.81 -16.85
N LEU A 55 -11.44 2.47 -15.73
CA LEU A 55 -11.97 1.57 -14.71
C LEU A 55 -12.47 2.36 -13.49
N HIS A 56 -13.54 1.87 -12.87
CA HIS A 56 -13.99 2.36 -11.58
C HIS A 56 -13.19 1.72 -10.45
N LEU A 57 -12.78 2.53 -9.47
CA LEU A 57 -12.06 2.07 -8.29
C LEU A 57 -13.06 1.62 -7.23
N ASN A 58 -13.40 0.34 -7.22
CA ASN A 58 -14.31 -0.23 -6.24
C ASN A 58 -13.54 -0.91 -5.10
N SER A 59 -14.11 -0.85 -3.89
CA SER A 59 -13.69 -1.68 -2.77
C SER A 59 -14.78 -2.69 -2.44
N THR A 60 -14.46 -3.97 -2.61
CA THR A 60 -15.36 -5.08 -2.25
C THR A 60 -15.62 -5.07 -0.74
N ARG A 61 -14.59 -4.78 0.07
CA ARG A 61 -14.68 -4.78 1.54
C ARG A 61 -15.55 -3.65 2.08
N LEU A 62 -15.42 -2.45 1.52
CA LEU A 62 -16.18 -1.27 1.97
C LEU A 62 -17.55 -1.18 1.27
N ASN A 63 -17.76 -1.92 0.18
CA ASN A 63 -18.92 -1.79 -0.68
C ASN A 63 -19.11 -0.33 -1.16
N GLU A 64 -18.00 0.28 -1.58
CA GLU A 64 -17.92 1.68 -1.98
C GLU A 64 -17.08 1.83 -3.26
N THR A 65 -17.36 2.90 -4.02
CA THR A 65 -16.59 3.32 -5.19
C THR A 65 -15.85 4.61 -4.83
N PHE A 66 -14.55 4.66 -5.09
CA PHE A 66 -13.73 5.84 -4.91
C PHE A 66 -13.71 6.67 -6.19
N HIS A 67 -13.97 7.96 -6.06
CA HIS A 67 -13.99 8.92 -7.15
C HIS A 67 -12.78 9.86 -7.13
N THR A 68 -12.11 9.96 -5.97
CA THR A 68 -10.92 10.81 -5.81
C THR A 68 -9.75 10.04 -5.24
N LEU A 69 -8.53 10.55 -5.48
CA LEU A 69 -7.31 10.01 -4.87
C LEU A 69 -7.38 10.07 -3.33
N SER A 70 -7.93 11.15 -2.78
CA SER A 70 -8.04 11.34 -1.33
C SER A 70 -8.93 10.30 -0.65
N GLU A 71 -10.03 9.91 -1.30
CA GLU A 71 -10.90 8.82 -0.83
C GLU A 71 -10.15 7.49 -0.81
N LEU A 72 -9.40 7.19 -1.88
CA LEU A 72 -8.60 5.97 -1.98
C LEU A 72 -7.48 5.92 -0.92
N GLU A 73 -6.76 7.02 -0.70
CA GLU A 73 -5.73 7.14 0.35
C GLU A 73 -6.33 6.94 1.74
N THR A 74 -7.50 7.54 1.99
CA THR A 74 -8.24 7.36 3.25
C THR A 74 -8.61 5.89 3.46
N ALA A 75 -9.09 5.21 2.42
CA ALA A 75 -9.44 3.80 2.50
C ALA A 75 -8.26 2.91 2.90
N TYR A 76 -7.04 3.19 2.41
CA TYR A 76 -5.84 2.45 2.79
C TYR A 76 -5.45 2.64 4.27
N ASN A 77 -5.77 3.79 4.87
CA ASN A 77 -5.54 4.06 6.29
C ASN A 77 -6.56 3.36 7.21
N LEU A 78 -7.76 3.05 6.69
CA LEU A 78 -8.85 2.37 7.40
C LEU A 78 -8.74 0.83 7.39
N LEU A 79 -7.74 0.27 6.71
CA LEU A 79 -7.48 -1.17 6.71
C LEU A 79 -6.78 -1.56 8.02
N GLU A 80 -7.56 -1.88 9.05
CA GLU A 80 -6.98 -2.47 10.26
C GLU A 80 -6.33 -3.84 9.95
N PRO A 81 -5.10 -4.11 10.45
CA PRO A 81 -4.30 -5.26 10.07
C PRO A 81 -4.80 -6.62 10.61
N ILE A 82 -5.87 -6.64 11.42
CA ILE A 82 -6.43 -7.86 12.00
C ILE A 82 -7.93 -7.89 11.76
N SER A 83 -8.42 -9.00 11.18
CA SER A 83 -9.83 -9.37 11.31
C SER A 83 -10.18 -9.45 12.79
N VAL A 84 -10.90 -8.47 13.30
CA VAL A 84 -11.53 -8.52 14.64
C VAL A 84 -12.57 -9.67 14.69
N LYS A 85 -12.82 -10.35 13.57
CA LYS A 85 -13.97 -11.23 13.34
C LYS A 85 -13.58 -12.58 12.73
N GLY A 86 -12.54 -13.25 13.25
CA GLY A 86 -12.27 -14.66 12.91
C GLY A 86 -11.95 -14.94 11.44
N SER A 87 -11.85 -16.23 11.11
CA SER A 87 -11.30 -16.80 9.87
C SER A 87 -11.94 -16.23 8.59
N GLY A 88 -11.24 -15.29 7.97
CA GLY A 88 -11.59 -14.69 6.68
C GLY A 88 -10.37 -14.06 6.04
N VAL A 89 -10.43 -13.84 4.72
CA VAL A 89 -9.42 -13.16 3.91
C VAL A 89 -9.04 -11.84 4.61
N SER A 90 -7.75 -11.60 4.80
CA SER A 90 -7.28 -10.41 5.51
C SER A 90 -7.63 -9.15 4.72
N ALA A 91 -7.85 -8.03 5.41
CA ALA A 91 -8.08 -6.72 4.77
C ALA A 91 -6.96 -6.35 3.76
N PHE A 92 -5.77 -6.93 3.93
CA PHE A 92 -4.69 -6.88 2.96
C PHE A 92 -5.06 -7.50 1.61
N PHE A 93 -5.59 -8.73 1.60
CA PHE A 93 -5.90 -9.43 0.35
C PHE A 93 -7.08 -8.79 -0.39
N ASP A 94 -8.10 -8.28 0.31
CA ASP A 94 -9.19 -7.53 -0.34
C ASP A 94 -8.63 -6.31 -1.08
N ALA A 95 -7.79 -5.51 -0.40
CA ALA A 95 -7.16 -4.34 -1.00
C ALA A 95 -6.18 -4.70 -2.12
N TYR A 96 -5.46 -5.81 -1.99
CA TYR A 96 -4.53 -6.32 -2.98
C TYR A 96 -5.27 -6.74 -4.26
N TYR A 97 -6.30 -7.57 -4.15
CA TYR A 97 -7.04 -8.07 -5.32
C TYR A 97 -7.85 -6.97 -6.01
N ASP A 98 -8.54 -6.11 -5.26
CA ASP A 98 -9.21 -4.92 -5.81
C ASP A 98 -8.18 -3.95 -6.44
N GLY A 99 -6.94 -3.98 -5.92
CA GLY A 99 -5.81 -3.15 -6.35
C GLY A 99 -5.26 -3.55 -7.71
N VAL A 100 -4.90 -4.83 -7.88
CA VAL A 100 -4.22 -5.32 -9.08
C VAL A 100 -5.08 -5.29 -10.34
N ASP A 101 -6.41 -5.24 -10.19
CA ASP A 101 -7.35 -5.22 -11.32
C ASP A 101 -7.16 -4.01 -12.25
N VAL A 102 -6.50 -2.95 -11.79
CA VAL A 102 -6.22 -1.76 -12.62
C VAL A 102 -5.09 -1.97 -13.64
N SER A 103 -4.28 -3.03 -13.50
CA SER A 103 -3.16 -3.34 -14.41
C SER A 103 -3.65 -4.21 -15.57
N ARG A 104 -3.77 -3.64 -16.77
CA ARG A 104 -4.38 -4.28 -17.96
C ARG A 104 -3.43 -4.44 -19.13
N THR A 105 -2.50 -3.50 -19.29
CA THR A 105 -1.61 -3.36 -20.44
C THR A 105 -0.16 -3.56 -20.02
N ALA A 106 0.73 -3.83 -20.98
CA ALA A 106 2.16 -3.95 -20.72
C ALA A 106 2.74 -2.67 -20.07
N ASP A 107 2.24 -1.50 -20.46
CA ASP A 107 2.65 -0.20 -19.92
C ASP A 107 2.24 -0.05 -18.44
N ASP A 108 1.11 -0.63 -18.01
CA ASP A 108 0.72 -0.64 -16.59
C ASP A 108 1.71 -1.43 -15.73
N PHE A 109 2.16 -2.58 -16.22
CA PHE A 109 3.17 -3.39 -15.52
C PHE A 109 4.55 -2.72 -15.54
N TYR A 110 4.89 -2.02 -16.62
CA TYR A 110 6.12 -1.21 -16.69
C TYR A 110 6.10 -0.11 -15.63
N ASP A 111 5.02 0.67 -15.56
CA ASP A 111 4.90 1.77 -14.60
C ASP A 111 4.90 1.27 -13.15
N LEU A 112 4.27 0.12 -12.88
CA LEU A 112 4.31 -0.54 -11.57
C LEU A 112 5.73 -0.91 -11.15
N ALA A 113 6.48 -1.57 -12.04
CA ALA A 113 7.86 -1.96 -11.75
C ALA A 113 8.77 -0.74 -11.57
N MET A 114 8.65 0.26 -12.45
CA MET A 114 9.47 1.47 -12.37
C MET A 114 9.17 2.30 -11.13
N SER A 115 7.90 2.41 -10.72
CA SER A 115 7.54 3.07 -9.47
C SER A 115 8.25 2.46 -8.25
N TYR A 116 8.38 1.13 -8.21
CA TYR A 116 9.16 0.47 -7.17
C TYR A 116 10.67 0.75 -7.27
N PHE A 117 11.25 0.69 -8.47
CA PHE A 117 12.68 0.96 -8.66
C PHE A 117 13.06 2.41 -8.32
N GLU A 118 12.21 3.38 -8.66
CA GLU A 118 12.38 4.78 -8.27
C GLU A 118 12.37 4.94 -6.75
N ARG A 119 11.47 4.24 -6.05
CA ARG A 119 11.46 4.21 -4.57
C ARG A 119 12.75 3.64 -4.00
N CYS A 120 13.30 2.58 -4.60
CA CYS A 120 14.57 2.00 -4.18
C CYS A 120 15.76 2.93 -4.46
N GLY A 121 15.73 3.68 -5.57
CA GLY A 121 16.76 4.65 -5.94
C GLY A 121 16.71 5.95 -5.13
N GLY A 122 15.52 6.35 -4.66
CA GLY A 122 15.26 7.61 -3.95
C GLY A 122 15.90 7.78 -2.56
N HIS A 123 16.84 6.92 -2.18
CA HIS A 123 17.74 7.14 -1.04
C HIS A 123 19.11 7.69 -1.52
N GLU A 124 19.10 8.67 -2.43
CA GLU A 124 20.28 9.48 -2.71
C GLU A 124 20.34 10.67 -1.74
N GLY A 125 21.31 10.66 -0.82
CA GLY A 125 21.89 11.87 -0.21
C GLY A 125 21.11 12.57 0.89
#